data_AF-G6YFY6-F1
#
_entry.id   AF-G6YFY6-F1
#
_cell.length_a   1.000
_cell.length_b   1.000
_cell.length_c   1.000
_cell.angle_alpha   90.00
_cell.angle_beta   90.00
_cell.angle_gamma   90.00
#
_symmetry.space_group_name_H-M   'P 1'
#
loop_
_entity.id
_entity.type
_entity.pdbx_description
1 polymer ?
#
loop_
_entity_poly.entity_id
_entity_poly.type
_entity_poly.pdbx_seq_one_letter_code
_entity_poly.pdbx_strand_id
1 'polypeptide(L)'
;MPNLKIFVEEAVWTKEVDGLEALLPALRDILCRELEVDASICQFAIIPFRGMNDQAQISVEIQLLQKVERTRDLILSVCNMLRAAITGISQHRVAIRVLNLDPVASISLR
;
A
#
# COMPACT_ATOMS: atom_id res chain seq x y z
N MET A 1 -3.95 -1.84 -12.19
CA MET A 1 -4.23 -0.59 -11.49
C MET A 1 -4.16 -0.87 -10.00
N PRO A 2 -2.96 -0.85 -9.40
CA PRO A 2 -2.83 -0.79 -7.95
C PRO A 2 -3.08 0.64 -7.47
N ASN A 3 -3.99 0.80 -6.52
CA ASN A 3 -4.15 2.02 -5.74
C ASN A 3 -3.72 1.72 -4.31
N LEU A 4 -2.61 2.31 -3.88
CA LEU A 4 -2.04 2.10 -2.56
C LEU A 4 -2.13 3.38 -1.73
N LYS A 5 -2.78 3.29 -0.57
CA LYS A 5 -2.87 4.38 0.41
C LYS A 5 -2.18 3.97 1.69
N ILE A 6 -1.24 4.79 2.16
CA ILE A 6 -0.56 4.64 3.44
C ILE A 6 -1.18 5.64 4.40
N PHE A 7 -2.01 5.15 5.31
CA PHE A 7 -2.57 5.92 6.40
C PHE A 7 -1.56 5.94 7.55
N VAL A 8 -1.20 7.13 8.02
CA VAL A 8 -0.19 7.34 9.05
C VAL A 8 -0.78 8.17 10.18
N GLU A 9 -0.66 7.67 11.41
CA GLU A 9 -1.10 8.37 12.61
C GLU A 9 -0.28 9.64 12.85
N GLU A 10 -0.89 10.71 13.33
CA GLU A 10 -0.27 12.05 13.45
C GLU A 10 1.03 12.08 14.27
N ALA A 11 1.13 11.31 15.35
CA ALA A 11 2.37 11.23 16.16
C ALA A 11 3.50 10.49 15.43
N VAL A 12 3.18 9.62 14.47
CA VAL A 12 4.17 8.98 13.57
C VAL A 12 4.48 9.88 12.39
N TRP A 13 3.48 10.58 11.83
CA TRP A 13 3.62 11.48 10.70
C TRP A 13 4.73 12.51 10.92
N THR A 14 4.73 13.16 12.10
CA THR A 14 5.71 14.19 12.44
C THR A 14 7.16 13.72 12.48
N LYS A 15 7.40 12.40 12.55
CA LYS A 15 8.74 11.81 12.64
C LYS A 15 9.17 11.09 11.37
N GLU A 16 8.25 10.37 10.74
CA GLU A 16 8.58 9.34 9.74
C GLU A 16 8.09 9.68 8.32
N VAL A 17 7.34 10.77 8.12
CA VAL A 17 6.70 11.06 6.81
C VAL A 17 7.71 11.18 5.67
N ASP A 18 8.85 11.86 5.89
CA ASP A 18 9.89 12.02 4.87
C ASP A 18 10.50 10.67 4.47
N GLY A 19 10.70 9.78 5.45
CA GLY A 19 11.18 8.41 5.22
C GLY A 19 10.17 7.56 4.45
N LEU A 20 8.88 7.72 4.75
CA LEU A 20 7.80 7.05 4.03
C LEU A 20 7.66 7.58 2.60
N GLU A 21 7.82 8.89 2.39
CA GLU A 21 7.80 9.51 1.06
C GLU A 21 8.97 9.02 0.21
N ALA A 22 10.19 8.99 0.78
CA ALA A 22 11.38 8.47 0.11
C ALA A 22 11.25 6.98 -0.27
N LEU A 23 10.40 6.22 0.43
CA LEU A 23 10.15 4.81 0.17
C LEU A 23 9.18 4.57 -1.00
N LEU A 24 8.34 5.54 -1.37
CA LEU A 24 7.30 5.37 -2.39
C LEU A 24 7.80 4.80 -3.74
N PRO A 25 8.95 5.24 -4.29
CA PRO A 25 9.47 4.65 -5.53
C PRO A 25 9.76 3.15 -5.40
N ALA A 26 10.35 2.72 -4.28
CA ALA A 26 10.65 1.30 -4.05
C ALA A 26 9.37 0.47 -3.87
N LEU A 27 8.33 1.01 -3.21
CA LEU A 27 7.03 0.34 -3.11
C LEU A 27 6.37 0.18 -4.48
N ARG A 28 6.52 1.19 -5.35
CA ARG A 28 6.06 1.12 -6.74
C ARG A 28 6.78 0.04 -7.51
N ASP A 29 8.11 -0.06 -7.37
CA ASP A 29 8.88 -1.09 -8.07
C ASP A 29 8.50 -2.51 -7.62
N ILE A 30 8.23 -2.70 -6.33
CA ILE A 30 7.66 -3.97 -5.81
C ILE A 30 6.32 -4.25 -6.49
N LEU A 31 5.37 -3.31 -6.47
CA LEU A 31 4.05 -3.55 -7.05
C LEU A 31 4.09 -3.79 -8.56
N CYS A 32 4.89 -3.03 -9.30
CA CYS A 32 5.03 -3.17 -10.74
C CYS A 32 5.61 -4.54 -11.13
N ARG A 33 6.68 -4.95 -10.45
CA ARG A 33 7.36 -6.22 -10.70
C ARG A 33 6.47 -7.41 -10.35
N GLU A 34 5.91 -7.42 -9.14
CA GLU A 34 5.22 -8.60 -8.62
C GLU A 34 3.79 -8.75 -9.15
N LEU A 35 3.13 -7.65 -9.53
CA LEU A 35 1.76 -7.69 -10.08
C LEU A 35 1.72 -7.52 -11.61
N GLU A 36 2.89 -7.47 -12.25
CA GLU A 36 3.07 -7.29 -13.69
C GLU A 36 2.23 -6.13 -14.23
N VAL A 37 2.44 -4.94 -13.67
CA VAL A 37 1.73 -3.72 -14.05
C VAL A 37 2.69 -2.62 -14.44
N ASP A 38 2.22 -1.76 -15.33
CA ASP A 38 2.96 -0.56 -15.72
C ASP A 38 2.94 0.51 -14.61
N ALA A 39 4.04 1.26 -14.46
CA ALA A 39 4.15 2.28 -13.43
C ALA A 39 3.12 3.42 -13.59
N SER A 40 2.68 3.73 -14.82
CA SER A 40 1.68 4.78 -15.10
C SER A 40 0.29 4.46 -14.55
N ILE A 41 0.03 3.20 -14.21
CA ILE A 41 -1.28 2.76 -13.71
C ILE A 41 -1.34 2.58 -12.20
N CYS A 42 -0.23 2.88 -11.53
CA CYS A 42 -0.11 2.83 -10.08
C CYS A 42 -0.40 4.21 -9.49
N GLN A 43 -1.23 4.24 -8.45
CA GLN A 43 -1.53 5.46 -7.70
C GLN A 43 -1.12 5.25 -6.24
N PHE A 44 -0.43 6.24 -5.69
CA PHE A 44 0.07 6.23 -4.31
C PHE A 44 -0.38 7.47 -3.58
N ALA A 45 -0.66 7.34 -2.29
CA ALA A 45 -0.89 8.46 -1.39
C ALA A 45 -0.44 8.11 0.03
N ILE A 46 0.11 9.10 0.74
CA ILE A 46 0.32 9.06 2.19
C ILE A 46 -0.72 10.01 2.80
N ILE A 47 -1.50 9.53 3.77
CA ILE A 47 -2.67 10.23 4.31
C ILE A 47 -2.57 10.26 5.84
N PRO A 48 -2.60 11.45 6.47
CA PRO A 48 -2.58 11.52 7.93
C PRO A 48 -3.94 11.10 8.50
N PHE A 49 -3.94 10.51 9.69
CA PHE A 49 -5.16 10.30 10.47
C PHE A 49 -4.93 10.51 11.97
N ARG A 50 -6.02 10.74 12.70
CA ARG A 50 -6.08 10.66 14.17
C ARG A 50 -6.95 9.48 14.55
N GLY A 51 -6.45 8.61 15.41
CA GLY A 51 -7.17 7.39 15.75
C GLY A 51 -6.82 6.86 17.14
N MET A 52 -7.21 5.62 17.42
CA MET A 52 -7.09 5.04 18.76
C MET A 52 -5.66 4.54 19.03
N ASN A 53 -5.24 4.49 20.29
CA ASN A 53 -3.88 4.06 20.66
C ASN A 53 -3.66 2.53 20.51
N ASP A 54 -4.73 1.74 20.39
CA ASP A 54 -4.69 0.28 20.31
C ASP A 54 -4.74 -0.27 18.88
N GLN A 55 -4.91 0.60 17.87
CA GLN A 55 -4.84 0.22 16.46
C GLN A 55 -3.41 0.37 15.90
N ALA A 56 -3.20 -0.11 14.67
CA ALA A 56 -1.94 0.09 13.97
C ALA A 56 -1.74 1.58 13.65
N GLN A 57 -0.55 2.11 13.97
CA GLN A 57 -0.19 3.50 13.72
C GLN A 57 0.10 3.77 12.25
N ILE A 58 0.40 2.71 11.48
CA ILE A 58 0.46 2.75 10.03
C ILE A 58 -0.47 1.67 9.48
N SER A 59 -1.35 2.05 8.56
CA SER A 59 -2.24 1.13 7.85
C SER A 59 -2.10 1.34 6.35
N VAL A 60 -1.98 0.27 5.60
CA VAL A 60 -1.93 0.29 4.14
C VAL A 60 -3.22 -0.30 3.60
N GLU A 61 -3.86 0.41 2.69
CA GLU A 61 -4.94 -0.13 1.89
C GLU A 61 -4.50 -0.23 0.43
N ILE A 62 -4.73 -1.39 -0.16
CA ILE A 62 -4.40 -1.67 -1.56
C ILE A 62 -5.67 -2.08 -2.27
N GLN A 63 -6.09 -1.30 -3.26
CA GLN A 63 -7.15 -1.70 -4.17
C GLN A 63 -6.53 -2.28 -5.44
N LEU A 64 -6.93 -3.49 -5.81
CA LEU A 64 -6.41 -4.22 -6.95
C LEU A 64 -7.57 -4.66 -7.86
N LEU A 65 -7.45 -4.40 -9.15
CA LEU A 65 -8.34 -5.02 -10.13
C LEU A 65 -8.16 -6.55 -10.12
N GLN A 66 -9.24 -7.30 -9.96
CA GLN A 66 -9.17 -8.76 -9.94
C GLN A 66 -8.66 -9.29 -11.28
N LYS A 67 -7.76 -10.27 -11.22
CA LYS A 67 -7.18 -10.99 -12.36
C LYS A 67 -6.90 -12.43 -11.93
N VAL A 68 -6.99 -13.40 -12.85
CA VAL A 68 -6.79 -14.83 -12.55
C VAL A 68 -5.35 -15.09 -12.08
N GLU A 69 -4.40 -14.36 -12.64
CA GLU A 69 -2.97 -14.47 -12.35
C GLU A 69 -2.64 -13.94 -10.93
N ARG A 70 -3.53 -13.15 -10.32
CA ARG A 70 -3.37 -12.58 -8.96
C ARG A 70 -3.89 -13.54 -7.90
N THR A 71 -3.18 -14.65 -7.75
CA THR A 71 -3.51 -15.66 -6.75
C THR A 71 -3.39 -15.10 -5.33
N ARG A 72 -4.08 -15.75 -4.38
CA ARG A 72 -4.00 -15.37 -2.97
C ARG A 72 -2.56 -15.36 -2.46
N ASP A 73 -1.76 -16.36 -2.83
CA ASP A 73 -0.39 -16.50 -2.36
C ASP A 73 0.52 -15.40 -2.92
N LEU A 74 0.35 -15.02 -4.19
CA LEU A 74 1.04 -13.89 -4.78
C LEU A 74 0.70 -12.60 -4.03
N ILE A 75 -0.59 -12.33 -3.80
CA ILE A 75 -1.03 -11.13 -3.07
C ILE A 75 -0.48 -11.12 -1.64
N LEU A 76 -0.48 -12.26 -0.93
CA LEU A 76 0.10 -12.37 0.41
C LEU A 76 1.62 -12.11 0.40
N SER A 77 2.34 -12.64 -0.59
CA SER A 77 3.78 -12.39 -0.77
C SER A 77 4.05 -10.88 -0.95
N VAL A 78 3.29 -10.23 -1.83
CA VAL A 78 3.37 -8.78 -2.05
C VAL A 78 3.09 -8.01 -0.76
N CYS A 79 2.05 -8.37 -0.02
CA CYS A 79 1.74 -7.73 1.26
C CYS A 79 2.90 -7.88 2.26
N ASN A 80 3.54 -9.05 2.33
CA ASN A 80 4.69 -9.25 3.22
C ASN A 80 5.88 -8.37 2.82
N MET A 81 6.18 -8.23 1.52
CA MET A 81 7.25 -7.36 1.03
C MET A 81 6.98 -5.89 1.37
N LEU A 82 5.76 -5.40 1.11
CA LEU A 82 5.36 -4.03 1.45
C LEU A 82 5.43 -3.78 2.95
N ARG A 83 4.92 -4.73 3.76
CA ARG A 83 4.96 -4.64 5.22
C ARG A 83 6.39 -4.55 5.73
N ALA A 84 7.29 -5.39 5.22
CA ALA A 84 8.69 -5.39 5.61
C ALA A 84 9.37 -4.05 5.27
N ALA A 85 9.15 -3.53 4.07
CA ALA A 85 9.70 -2.24 3.63
C ALA A 85 9.25 -1.09 4.55
N ILE A 86 7.96 -1.01 4.86
CA ILE A 86 7.38 0.08 5.68
C ILE A 86 7.78 -0.06 7.16
N THR A 87 7.84 -1.29 7.67
CA THR A 87 8.29 -1.56 9.06
C THR A 87 9.75 -1.14 9.24
N GLY A 88 10.59 -1.27 8.20
CA GLY A 88 12.00 -0.87 8.25
C GLY A 88 12.22 0.62 8.52
N ILE A 89 11.29 1.49 8.12
CA ILE A 89 11.36 2.94 8.38
C ILE A 89 10.90 3.24 9.80
N SER A 90 9.72 2.74 10.16
CA SER A 90 8.96 3.28 11.28
C SER A 90 9.14 2.52 12.59
N GLN A 91 9.59 1.26 12.56
CA GLN A 91 9.53 0.30 13.69
C GLN A 91 8.12 0.18 14.33
N HIS A 92 7.11 0.75 13.68
CA HIS A 92 5.73 0.78 14.13
C HIS A 92 4.96 -0.42 13.58
N ARG A 93 3.86 -0.78 14.26
CA ARG A 93 2.97 -1.83 13.77
C ARG A 93 2.31 -1.38 12.47
N VAL A 94 2.57 -2.11 11.38
CA VAL A 94 1.95 -1.90 10.07
C VAL A 94 0.83 -2.92 9.85
N ALA A 95 -0.38 -2.44 9.58
CA ALA A 95 -1.49 -3.26 9.08
C ALA A 95 -1.63 -3.12 7.57
N ILE A 96 -1.99 -4.18 6.86
CA ILE A 96 -2.27 -4.13 5.40
C ILE A 96 -3.63 -4.77 5.11
N ARG A 97 -4.43 -4.10 4.29
CA ARG A 97 -5.72 -4.58 3.78
C ARG A 97 -5.70 -4.53 2.26
N VAL A 98 -6.18 -5.60 1.63
CA VAL A 98 -6.32 -5.68 0.18
C VAL A 98 -7.79 -5.77 -0.18
N LEU A 99 -8.23 -4.91 -1.08
CA LEU A 99 -9.58 -4.87 -1.63
C LEU A 99 -9.50 -5.24 -3.11
N ASN A 100 -10.26 -6.26 -3.51
CA ASN A 100 -10.38 -6.61 -4.92
C ASN A 100 -11.50 -5.78 -5.55
N LEU A 101 -11.16 -5.09 -6.64
CA LEU A 101 -12.10 -4.38 -7.48
C LEU A 101 -12.62 -5.33 -8.56
N ASP A 102 -13.93 -5.32 -8.75
CA ASP A 102 -14.59 -6.00 -9.84
C ASP A 102 -14.17 -5.37 -11.19
N PRO A 103 -13.61 -6.14 -12.13
CA PRO A 103 -13.15 -5.60 -13.42
C PRO A 103 -14.28 -5.07 -14.31
N VAL A 104 -15.52 -5.52 -14.13
CA VAL A 104 -16.68 -5.06 -14.90
C VAL A 104 -17.24 -3.76 -14.32
N ALA A 105 -17.29 -3.64 -12.99
CA ALA A 105 -17.85 -2.47 -12.31
C ALA A 105 -16.84 -1.33 -12.12
N SER A 106 -15.54 -1.62 -12.15
CA SER A 106 -14.50 -0.62 -11.92
C SER A 106 -14.27 0.25 -13.16
N ILE A 107 -14.61 1.52 -13.06
CA ILE A 107 -14.34 2.54 -14.09
C ILE A 107 -13.14 3.38 -13.65
N SER A 108 -12.15 3.52 -14.54
CA SER A 108 -11.01 4.43 -14.36
C SER A 108 -10.86 5.28 -15.61
N LEU A 109 -10.75 6.59 -15.43
CA LEU A 109 -10.35 7.53 -16.47
C LEU A 109 -8.90 7.93 -16.21
N ARG A 110 -8.14 8.14 -17.28
CA ARG A 110 -6.76 8.64 -17.21
C ARG A 110 -6.62 9.85 -18.11
#